data_AF-K2R999-F1
#
_entry.id   AF-K2R999-F1
#
_cell.length_a   1.000
_cell.length_b   1.000
_cell.length_c   1.000
_cell.angle_alpha   90.00
_cell.angle_beta   90.00
_cell.angle_gamma   90.00
#
_symmetry.space_group_name_H-M   'P 1'
#
loop_
_entity.id
_entity.type
_entity.pdbx_description
1 polymer ?
#
loop_
_entity_poly.entity_id
_entity_poly.type
_entity_poly.pdbx_seq_one_letter_code
_entity_poly.pdbx_strand_id
1 'polypeptide(L)'
;MSATLASTTPEDRPQNLTWPYREGQSDADWALVGKHSLAYAGPFSFNESVPVKEVDGGLEGQVIHGPLEVASLPSFVGSEQPRDFSLVWGDGGKLGGGVGALLNLKADNGGGIRVSLWWKRVR
;
A
#
# COMPACT_ATOMS: atom_id res chain seq x y z
N MET A 1 21.37 -15.47 -1.56
CA MET A 1 20.21 -15.78 -2.41
C MET A 1 19.08 -14.83 -2.02
N SER A 2 18.48 -14.13 -2.98
CA SER A 2 17.26 -13.33 -2.77
C SER A 2 16.10 -14.04 -3.45
N ALA A 3 14.99 -14.26 -2.75
CA ALA A 3 13.77 -14.81 -3.32
C ALA A 3 12.74 -13.68 -3.43
N THR A 4 12.40 -13.30 -4.66
CA THR A 4 11.26 -12.41 -4.91
C THR A 4 10.05 -13.30 -5.15
N LEU A 5 9.01 -13.17 -4.33
CA LEU A 5 7.76 -13.90 -4.51
C LEU A 5 6.91 -13.14 -5.53
N ALA A 6 6.84 -13.66 -6.75
CA ALA A 6 6.00 -13.16 -7.83
C ALA A 6 5.21 -14.32 -8.43
N SER A 7 4.06 -14.02 -9.06
CA SER A 7 3.27 -15.03 -9.76
C SER A 7 4.10 -15.76 -10.82
N THR A 8 3.81 -17.05 -10.99
CA THR A 8 4.35 -17.88 -12.09
C THR A 8 3.39 -17.97 -13.28
N THR A 9 2.19 -17.38 -13.16
CA THR A 9 1.18 -17.30 -14.22
C THR A 9 1.58 -16.22 -15.23
N PRO A 10 1.71 -16.54 -16.54
CA PRO A 10 2.12 -15.56 -17.56
C PRO A 10 1.22 -14.33 -17.64
N GLU A 11 -0.08 -14.50 -17.45
CA GLU A 11 -1.09 -13.44 -17.55
C GLU A 11 -0.93 -12.37 -16.45
N ASP A 12 -0.39 -12.74 -15.30
CA ASP A 12 -0.10 -11.81 -14.20
C ASP A 12 1.21 -11.00 -14.43
N ARG A 13 1.91 -11.29 -15.53
CA ARG A 13 3.25 -10.76 -15.84
C ARG A 13 3.35 -10.24 -17.28
N PRO A 14 2.71 -9.10 -17.58
CA PRO A 14 2.75 -8.50 -18.90
C PRO A 14 4.19 -8.27 -19.39
N GLN A 15 4.54 -8.87 -20.52
CA GLN A 15 5.93 -8.89 -21.05
C GLN A 15 6.35 -7.55 -21.68
N ASN A 16 5.42 -6.61 -21.85
CA ASN A 16 5.64 -5.26 -22.37
C ASN A 16 6.22 -4.30 -21.32
N LEU A 17 6.23 -4.68 -20.04
CA LEU A 17 6.82 -3.89 -18.96
C LEU A 17 8.34 -4.01 -18.94
N THR A 18 9.03 -2.89 -18.74
CA THR A 18 10.51 -2.82 -18.76
C THR A 18 11.03 -1.94 -17.65
N TRP A 19 12.28 -2.18 -17.26
CA TRP A 19 13.06 -1.23 -16.47
C TRP A 19 14.23 -0.67 -17.31
N PRO A 20 14.47 0.66 -17.32
CA PRO A 20 13.63 1.70 -16.74
C PRO A 20 12.25 1.79 -17.43
N TYR A 21 11.31 2.46 -16.78
CA TYR A 21 9.98 2.76 -17.32
C TYR A 21 10.10 3.42 -18.71
N ARG A 22 9.19 3.06 -19.60
CA ARG A 22 9.03 3.70 -20.92
C ARG A 22 7.63 4.29 -21.03
N GLU A 23 7.55 5.46 -21.67
CA GLU A 23 6.28 6.10 -21.97
C GLU A 23 5.35 5.15 -22.74
N GLY A 24 4.08 5.10 -22.35
CA GLY A 24 3.09 4.20 -22.92
C GLY A 24 2.94 2.84 -22.20
N GLN A 25 3.74 2.56 -21.17
CA GLN A 25 3.48 1.42 -20.29
C GLN A 25 2.30 1.74 -19.36
N SER A 26 1.33 0.83 -19.30
CA SER A 26 0.08 1.01 -18.55
C SER A 26 0.31 0.88 -17.04
N ASP A 27 -0.21 1.83 -16.27
CA ASP A 27 -0.27 1.72 -14.81
C ASP A 27 -1.08 0.49 -14.37
N ALA A 28 -2.08 0.08 -15.17
CA ALA A 28 -2.86 -1.12 -14.88
C ALA A 28 -2.03 -2.41 -15.00
N ASP A 29 -1.08 -2.46 -15.94
CA ASP A 29 -0.18 -3.62 -16.11
C ASP A 29 0.81 -3.68 -14.93
N TRP A 30 1.37 -2.54 -14.52
CA TRP A 30 2.23 -2.46 -13.33
C TRP A 30 1.46 -2.82 -12.05
N ALA A 31 0.21 -2.36 -11.92
CA ALA A 31 -0.66 -2.72 -10.82
C ALA A 31 -0.97 -4.22 -10.79
N LEU A 32 -1.11 -4.87 -11.95
CA LEU A 32 -1.29 -6.32 -12.04
C LEU A 32 -0.05 -7.07 -11.53
N VAL A 33 1.16 -6.69 -11.96
CA VAL A 33 2.40 -7.31 -11.41
C VAL A 33 2.50 -7.09 -9.91
N GLY A 34 2.23 -5.88 -9.43
CA GLY A 34 2.25 -5.53 -8.01
C GLY A 34 1.25 -6.33 -7.19
N LYS A 35 0.02 -6.54 -7.70
CA LYS A 35 -1.02 -7.36 -7.08
C LYS A 35 -0.58 -8.80 -6.87
N HIS A 36 0.26 -9.31 -7.76
CA HIS A 36 0.73 -10.69 -7.78
C HIS A 36 2.17 -10.86 -7.28
N SER A 37 2.70 -9.83 -6.61
CA SER A 37 4.02 -9.84 -5.98
C SER A 37 3.89 -9.59 -4.48
N LEU A 38 4.57 -10.39 -3.65
CA LEU A 38 4.60 -10.15 -2.21
C LEU A 38 5.83 -9.29 -1.87
N ALA A 39 5.59 -8.04 -1.47
CA ALA A 39 6.66 -7.14 -1.03
C ALA A 39 7.03 -7.36 0.44
N TYR A 40 6.05 -7.66 1.30
CA TYR A 40 6.24 -8.03 2.70
C TYR A 40 4.94 -8.63 3.25
N ALA A 41 5.03 -9.32 4.40
CA ALA A 41 3.87 -9.74 5.18
C ALA A 41 4.16 -9.67 6.68
N GLY A 42 3.11 -9.42 7.45
CA GLY A 42 3.12 -9.35 8.91
C GLY A 42 1.72 -8.97 9.42
N PRO A 43 1.50 -8.98 10.74
CA PRO A 43 0.23 -8.55 11.30
C PRO A 43 0.00 -7.06 11.06
N PHE A 44 -1.26 -6.65 11.17
CA PHE A 44 -1.71 -5.27 11.01
C PHE A 44 -2.49 -4.85 12.25
N SER A 45 -2.23 -3.64 12.74
CA SER A 45 -2.97 -3.05 13.85
C SER A 45 -3.12 -1.54 13.69
N PHE A 46 -4.08 -0.93 14.38
CA PHE A 46 -4.11 0.52 14.57
C PHE A 46 -3.09 0.91 15.63
N ASN A 47 -2.40 2.04 15.42
CA ASN A 47 -1.58 2.61 16.49
C ASN A 47 -2.49 3.31 17.50
N GLU A 48 -2.75 2.68 18.65
CA GLU A 48 -3.60 3.24 19.71
C GLU A 48 -3.06 4.57 20.30
N SER A 49 -1.76 4.84 20.15
CA SER A 49 -1.15 6.11 20.59
C SER A 49 -1.43 7.27 19.63
N VAL A 50 -1.93 7.00 18.42
CA VAL A 50 -2.33 8.00 17.43
C VAL A 50 -3.83 7.78 17.13
N PRO A 51 -4.72 8.40 17.92
CA PRO A 51 -6.16 8.18 17.79
C PRO A 51 -6.67 8.50 16.39
N VAL A 52 -7.57 7.65 15.90
CA VAL A 52 -8.30 7.94 14.66
C VAL A 52 -9.21 9.14 14.91
N LYS A 53 -9.09 10.17 14.06
CA LYS A 53 -9.88 11.40 14.14
C LYS A 53 -10.71 11.60 12.87
N GLU A 54 -11.91 12.13 13.03
CA GLU A 54 -12.71 12.63 11.92
C GLU A 54 -12.12 13.97 11.45
N VAL A 55 -12.02 14.12 10.13
CA VAL A 55 -11.65 15.36 9.47
C VAL A 55 -12.73 15.71 8.45
N ASP A 56 -12.72 16.94 7.95
CA ASP A 56 -13.64 17.28 6.88
C ASP A 56 -13.41 16.38 5.66
N GLY A 57 -14.45 15.68 5.23
CA GLY A 57 -14.38 14.72 4.14
C GLY A 57 -13.70 13.37 4.43
N GLY A 58 -13.37 13.02 5.68
CA GLY A 58 -12.65 11.76 5.93
C GLY A 58 -12.30 11.37 7.36
N LEU A 59 -11.38 10.41 7.47
CA LEU A 59 -10.71 10.00 8.71
C LEU A 59 -9.20 10.07 8.53
N GLU A 60 -8.48 10.38 9.61
CA GLU A 60 -7.03 10.28 9.66
C GLU A 60 -6.59 9.47 10.88
N GLY A 61 -5.46 8.79 10.78
CA GLY A 61 -4.85 8.07 11.89
C GLY A 61 -3.55 7.40 11.47
N GLN A 62 -3.10 6.42 12.24
CA GLN A 62 -1.92 5.64 11.91
C GLN A 62 -2.16 4.15 12.12
N VAL A 63 -1.57 3.35 11.25
CA VAL A 63 -1.56 1.88 11.32
C VAL A 63 -0.13 1.38 11.41
N ILE A 64 0.05 0.20 11.97
CA ILE A 64 1.34 -0.47 12.10
C ILE A 64 1.28 -1.77 11.32
N HIS A 65 2.19 -1.92 10.36
CA HIS A 65 2.44 -3.20 9.70
C HIS A 65 3.63 -3.86 10.36
N GLY A 66 3.45 -5.05 10.90
CA GLY A 66 4.51 -5.84 11.53
C GLY A 66 4.25 -6.18 13.00
N PRO A 67 5.19 -6.88 13.65
CA PRO A 67 6.53 -7.21 13.14
C PRO A 67 6.50 -8.03 11.85
N LEU A 68 7.25 -7.60 10.83
CA LEU A 68 7.20 -8.22 9.51
C LEU A 68 7.91 -9.59 9.52
N GLU A 69 7.20 -10.63 9.12
CA GLU A 69 7.75 -11.99 9.02
C GLU A 69 8.58 -12.16 7.74
N VAL A 70 8.15 -11.52 6.65
CA VAL A 70 8.86 -11.49 5.37
C VAL A 70 8.88 -10.08 4.80
N ALA A 71 9.98 -9.68 4.17
CA ALA A 71 10.10 -8.40 3.46
C ALA A 71 11.16 -8.47 2.36
N SER A 72 10.88 -7.86 1.21
CA SER A 72 11.83 -7.71 0.09
C SER A 72 13.05 -6.85 0.47
N LEU A 73 12.88 -5.95 1.44
CA LEU A 73 13.98 -5.22 2.08
C LEU A 73 14.41 -5.98 3.33
N PRO A 74 15.61 -6.58 3.38
CA PRO A 74 16.03 -7.41 4.52
C PRO A 74 16.00 -6.67 5.87
N SER A 75 16.32 -5.37 5.87
CA SER A 75 16.31 -4.54 7.07
C SER A 75 14.91 -4.33 7.68
N PHE A 76 13.84 -4.69 6.97
CA PHE A 76 12.47 -4.56 7.46
C PHE A 76 11.97 -5.81 8.20
N VAL A 77 12.64 -6.96 8.04
CA VAL A 77 12.25 -8.20 8.72
C VAL A 77 12.37 -8.02 10.24
N GLY A 78 11.33 -8.42 10.98
CA GLY A 78 11.20 -8.25 12.43
C GLY A 78 10.87 -6.82 12.89
N SER A 79 10.83 -5.84 11.98
CA SER A 79 10.52 -4.45 12.32
C SER A 79 9.03 -4.13 12.21
N GLU A 80 8.62 -3.07 12.90
CA GLU A 80 7.32 -2.42 12.74
C GLU A 80 7.41 -1.27 11.74
N GLN A 81 6.37 -1.11 10.94
CA GLN A 81 6.30 -0.14 9.86
C GLN A 81 5.07 0.76 10.07
N PRO A 82 5.20 1.89 10.81
CA PRO A 82 4.11 2.82 10.99
C PRO A 82 3.77 3.52 9.67
N ARG A 83 2.48 3.65 9.37
CA ARG A 83 1.97 4.33 8.18
C ARG A 83 0.83 5.25 8.59
N ASP A 84 0.99 6.53 8.30
CA ASP A 84 -0.12 7.47 8.46
C ASP A 84 -1.14 7.19 7.37
N PHE A 85 -2.42 7.23 7.71
CA PHE A 85 -3.49 7.04 6.74
C PHE A 85 -4.44 8.22 6.69
N SER A 86 -5.00 8.44 5.51
CA SER A 86 -6.19 9.26 5.31
C SER A 86 -7.22 8.43 4.55
N LEU A 87 -8.42 8.27 5.11
CA LEU A 87 -9.57 7.75 4.41
C LEU A 87 -10.38 8.93 3.88
N VAL A 88 -10.48 9.05 2.57
CA VAL A 88 -11.26 10.09 1.89
C VAL A 88 -12.61 9.50 1.50
N TRP A 89 -13.70 10.13 1.93
CA TRP A 89 -15.04 9.69 1.55
C TRP A 89 -15.33 10.04 0.10
N GLY A 90 -15.95 9.11 -0.63
CA GLY A 90 -16.58 9.41 -1.93
C GLY A 90 -18.02 9.90 -1.74
N ASP A 91 -18.73 10.10 -2.86
CA ASP A 91 -20.13 10.58 -2.91
C ASP A 91 -21.17 9.71 -2.14
N GLY A 92 -20.74 8.61 -1.52
CA GLY A 92 -21.56 7.67 -0.75
C GLY A 92 -21.49 7.77 0.78
N GLY A 93 -20.75 8.73 1.35
CA GLY A 93 -20.88 9.10 2.77
C GLY A 93 -19.94 8.43 3.81
N LYS A 94 -20.11 8.88 5.06
CA LYS A 94 -19.08 9.05 6.10
C LYS A 94 -18.61 7.83 6.90
N LEU A 95 -19.21 6.65 6.75
CA LEU A 95 -18.90 5.50 7.61
C LEU A 95 -18.75 4.20 6.81
N GLY A 96 -17.59 3.55 6.96
CA GLY A 96 -17.38 2.16 6.53
C GLY A 96 -16.70 1.94 5.17
N GLY A 97 -16.10 2.96 4.57
CA GLY A 97 -15.42 2.81 3.28
C GLY A 97 -16.40 2.37 2.19
N GLY A 98 -17.52 3.11 2.07
CA GLY A 98 -18.55 2.89 1.07
C GLY A 98 -18.00 2.97 -0.36
N VAL A 99 -18.85 2.64 -1.33
CA VAL A 99 -18.48 2.70 -2.76
C VAL A 99 -17.96 4.10 -3.08
N GLY A 100 -16.70 4.18 -3.52
CA GLY A 100 -16.04 5.44 -3.87
C GLY A 100 -15.07 5.99 -2.83
N ALA A 101 -15.02 5.44 -1.61
CA ALA A 101 -14.00 5.84 -0.64
C ALA A 101 -12.59 5.40 -1.08
N LEU A 102 -11.60 6.25 -0.79
CA LEU A 102 -10.19 6.02 -1.09
C LEU A 102 -9.37 6.04 0.19
N LEU A 103 -8.45 5.08 0.33
CA LEU A 103 -7.47 5.03 1.41
C LEU A 103 -6.13 5.50 0.87
N ASN A 104 -5.53 6.51 1.49
CA ASN A 104 -4.16 6.92 1.24
C ASN A 104 -3.28 6.49 2.42
N LEU A 105 -2.28 5.64 2.16
CA LEU A 105 -1.22 5.32 3.11
C LEU A 105 0.02 6.15 2.80
N LYS A 106 0.59 6.78 3.83
CA LYS A 106 1.70 7.71 3.75
C LYS A 106 2.85 7.23 4.62
N ALA A 107 4.06 7.50 4.17
CA ALA A 107 5.28 7.32 4.96
C ALA A 107 6.27 8.44 4.64
N ASP A 108 6.96 8.95 5.67
CA ASP A 108 8.15 9.76 5.53
C ASP A 108 9.36 8.89 5.89
N ASN A 109 10.22 8.63 4.90
CA ASN A 109 11.39 7.77 5.07
C ASN A 109 12.65 8.58 5.40
N GLY A 110 12.51 9.88 5.71
CA GLY A 110 13.64 10.79 5.91
C GLY A 110 14.28 11.22 4.59
N GLY A 111 15.21 12.18 4.66
CA GLY A 111 15.95 12.68 3.49
C GLY A 111 15.08 13.33 2.41
N GLY A 112 13.86 13.76 2.76
CA GLY A 112 12.89 14.33 1.81
C GLY A 112 12.09 13.31 1.00
N ILE A 113 12.26 12.01 1.26
CA ILE A 113 11.54 10.95 0.54
C ILE A 113 10.20 10.70 1.21
N ARG A 114 9.13 11.05 0.50
CA ARG A 114 7.74 10.78 0.92
C ARG A 114 7.09 9.77 -0.01
N VAL A 115 6.41 8.80 0.59
CA VAL A 115 5.65 7.78 -0.13
C VAL A 115 4.16 8.02 0.10
N SER A 116 3.35 7.89 -0.96
CA SER A 116 1.90 7.94 -0.91
C SER A 116 1.32 6.84 -1.79
N LEU A 117 0.49 5.98 -1.20
CA LEU A 117 -0.16 4.85 -1.87
C LEU A 117 -1.66 4.96 -1.72
N TRP A 118 -2.37 5.02 -2.84
CA TRP A 118 -3.82 5.14 -2.87
C TRP A 118 -4.47 3.81 -3.20
N TRP A 119 -5.49 3.47 -2.41
CA TRP A 119 -6.23 2.23 -2.50
C TRP A 119 -7.71 2.53 -2.65
N LYS A 120 -8.37 1.73 -3.47
CA LYS A 120 -9.82 1.65 -3.54
C LYS A 120 -10.24 0.26 -3.08
N ARG A 121 -11.32 0.17 -2.30
CA ARG A 121 -11.90 -1.11 -1.93
C ARG A 121 -12.35 -1.87 -3.18
N VAL A 122 -11.82 -3.08 -3.37
CA VAL A 122 -12.29 -4.03 -4.38
C VAL A 122 -13.44 -4.84 -3.78
N ARG A 123 -14.46 -5.15 -4.59
CA ARG A 123 -15.61 -5.96 -4.17
C ARG A 123 -15.28 -7.43 -4.13
#